data_AF-A0A3D2U5J0-F1
#
_entry.id   AF-A0A3D2U5J0-F1
#
_cell.length_a   1.000
_cell.length_b   1.000
_cell.length_c   1.000
_cell.angle_alpha   90.00
_cell.angle_beta   90.00
_cell.angle_gamma   90.00
#
_symmetry.space_group_name_H-M   'P 1'
#
loop_
_entity.id
_entity.type
_entity.pdbx_description
1 polymer ?
#
loop_
_entity_poly.entity_id
_entity_poly.type
_entity_poly.pdbx_seq_one_letter_code
_entity_poly.pdbx_strand_id
1 'polypeptide(L)'
;MGTGRLEETGKLFRPAVIMSRCFLLWSLALLVRAPAVRADDIDDLAGRVDRLIEQRLLAETVTAAPVAGDAEFLRRVYLDLGGRIP
;
A
#
# COMPACT_ATOMS: atom_id res chain seq x y z
N MET A 1 5.14 -44.77 -46.77
CA MET A 1 5.31 -43.30 -46.77
C MET A 1 4.04 -42.69 -46.20
N GLY A 2 3.99 -42.42 -44.88
CA GLY A 2 2.75 -41.97 -44.23
C GLY A 2 2.70 -41.99 -42.70
N THR A 3 3.83 -42.04 -42.01
CA THR A 3 3.91 -42.08 -40.53
C THR A 3 4.57 -40.80 -40.01
N GLY A 4 3.86 -39.67 -40.10
CA GLY A 4 4.41 -38.38 -39.67
C GLY A 4 3.37 -37.29 -39.42
N ARG A 5 2.13 -37.63 -39.06
CA ARG A 5 1.06 -36.63 -38.88
C ARG A 5 0.36 -36.64 -37.50
N LEU A 6 0.65 -37.59 -36.61
CA LEU A 6 -0.08 -37.71 -35.34
C LEU A 6 0.69 -37.26 -34.08
N GLU A 7 1.90 -36.71 -34.21
CA GLU A 7 2.72 -36.32 -33.04
C GLU A 7 2.63 -34.83 -32.65
N GLU A 8 2.03 -33.97 -33.47
CA GLU A 8 2.08 -32.51 -33.23
C GLU A 8 0.94 -31.93 -32.39
N THR A 9 -0.16 -32.65 -32.18
CA THR A 9 -1.37 -32.08 -31.56
C THR A 9 -1.34 -32.06 -30.02
N GLY A 10 -0.39 -32.73 -29.38
CA GLY A 10 -0.29 -32.81 -27.91
C GLY A 10 0.54 -31.71 -27.21
N LYS A 11 1.27 -30.88 -27.98
CA LYS A 11 2.22 -29.89 -27.42
C LYS A 11 1.64 -28.48 -27.30
N LEU A 12 0.56 -28.17 -28.03
CA LEU A 12 0.04 -26.80 -28.10
C LEU A 12 -0.89 -26.40 -26.93
N PHE A 13 -1.41 -27.36 -26.16
CA PHE A 13 -2.39 -27.08 -25.09
C PHE A 13 -1.80 -27.01 -23.66
N ARG A 14 -0.47 -27.03 -23.52
CA ARG A 14 0.22 -26.92 -22.22
C ARG A 14 0.67 -25.50 -21.80
N PRO A 15 0.70 -24.44 -22.62
CA PRO A 15 1.28 -23.16 -22.18
C PRO A 15 0.34 -22.38 -21.26
N ALA A 16 -0.99 -22.49 -21.40
CA ALA A 16 -1.95 -21.71 -20.63
C ALA A 16 -1.97 -22.08 -19.13
N VAL A 17 -1.86 -23.37 -18.80
CA VAL A 17 -1.84 -23.84 -17.40
C VAL A 17 -0.50 -23.55 -16.74
N ILE A 18 0.61 -23.63 -17.48
CA ILE A 18 1.95 -23.31 -16.97
C ILE A 18 2.06 -21.80 -16.70
N MET A 19 1.52 -20.97 -17.60
CA MET A 19 1.50 -19.51 -17.43
C MET A 19 0.64 -19.09 -16.22
N SER A 20 -0.52 -19.74 -16.03
CA SER A 20 -1.41 -19.51 -14.88
C SER A 20 -0.76 -19.90 -13.55
N ARG A 21 -0.02 -21.01 -13.50
CA ARG A 21 0.72 -21.44 -12.30
C ARG A 21 1.91 -20.55 -12.00
N CYS A 22 2.65 -20.11 -13.02
CA CYS A 22 3.71 -19.13 -12.85
C CYS A 22 3.16 -17.79 -12.36
N PHE A 23 2.01 -17.35 -12.86
CA PHE A 23 1.35 -16.12 -12.41
C PHE A 23 0.84 -16.22 -10.98
N LEU A 24 0.23 -17.36 -10.60
CA LEU A 24 -0.17 -17.62 -9.21
C LEU A 24 1.05 -17.68 -8.27
N LEU A 25 2.12 -18.36 -8.66
CA LEU A 25 3.36 -18.44 -7.87
C LEU A 25 4.04 -17.08 -7.75
N TRP A 26 3.99 -16.24 -8.80
CA TRP A 26 4.53 -14.88 -8.76
C TRP A 26 3.69 -13.96 -7.86
N SER A 27 2.36 -14.07 -7.93
CA SER A 27 1.46 -13.35 -7.03
C SER A 27 1.60 -13.77 -5.56
N LEU A 28 1.80 -15.07 -5.30
CA LEU A 28 2.03 -15.60 -3.97
C LEU A 28 3.42 -15.20 -3.43
N ALA A 29 4.43 -15.18 -4.28
CA ALA A 29 5.77 -14.66 -3.94
C ALA A 29 5.75 -13.16 -3.61
N LEU A 30 4.91 -12.37 -4.29
CA LEU A 30 4.67 -10.98 -3.93
C LEU A 30 4.02 -10.84 -2.55
N LEU A 31 3.06 -11.72 -2.23
CA LEU A 31 2.32 -11.66 -0.96
C LEU A 31 3.20 -12.06 0.25
N VAL A 32 4.11 -13.02 0.08
CA VAL A 32 5.08 -13.45 1.11
C VAL A 32 6.11 -12.36 1.42
N ARG A 33 6.29 -11.39 0.52
CA ARG A 33 7.31 -10.33 0.64
C ARG A 33 6.82 -9.09 1.37
N ALA A 34 5.56 -9.05 1.82
CA ALA A 34 5.09 -7.97 2.66
C ALA A 34 5.83 -8.01 4.01
N PRO A 35 6.55 -6.95 4.40
CA PRO A 35 7.12 -6.89 5.74
C PRO A 35 5.97 -6.97 6.74
N ALA A 36 6.09 -7.85 7.73
CA ALA A 36 5.16 -7.87 8.84
C ALA A 36 5.34 -6.57 9.63
N VAL A 37 4.42 -5.61 9.44
CA VAL A 37 4.37 -4.38 10.24
C VAL A 37 4.11 -4.80 11.69
N ARG A 38 5.10 -4.61 12.57
CA ARG A 38 4.94 -4.85 14.00
C ARG A 38 4.36 -3.60 14.65
N ALA A 39 3.60 -3.77 15.73
CA ALA A 39 3.00 -2.65 16.45
C ALA A 39 4.07 -1.67 16.96
N ASP A 40 5.23 -2.17 17.42
CA ASP A 40 6.37 -1.34 17.84
C ASP A 40 6.90 -0.43 16.71
N ASP A 41 6.74 -0.82 15.44
CA ASP A 41 7.17 -0.01 14.29
C ASP A 41 6.28 1.24 14.11
N ILE A 42 5.04 1.23 14.61
CA ILE A 42 4.07 2.31 14.40
C ILE A 42 4.42 3.52 15.28
N ASP A 43 4.74 3.30 16.55
CA ASP A 43 5.09 4.39 17.47
C ASP A 43 6.40 5.06 17.07
N ASP A 44 7.39 4.26 16.66
CA ASP A 44 8.66 4.77 16.13
C ASP A 44 8.46 5.58 14.84
N LEU A 45 7.56 5.13 13.96
CA LEU A 45 7.20 5.84 12.75
C LEU A 45 6.47 7.15 13.07
N ALA A 46 5.49 7.13 13.97
CA ALA A 46 4.75 8.30 14.40
C ALA A 46 5.71 9.35 15.00
N GLY A 47 6.58 8.94 15.92
CA GLY A 47 7.59 9.82 16.51
C GLY A 47 8.58 10.36 15.47
N ARG A 48 8.88 9.62 14.40
CA ARG A 48 9.68 10.15 13.28
C ARG A 48 8.93 11.23 12.50
N VAL A 49 7.64 11.04 12.24
CA VAL A 49 6.80 12.03 11.55
C VAL A 49 6.71 13.31 12.38
N ASP A 50 6.46 13.21 13.68
CA ASP A 50 6.37 14.36 14.59
C ASP A 50 7.65 15.20 14.57
N ARG A 51 8.83 14.55 14.67
CA ARG A 51 10.13 15.23 14.58
C ARG A 51 10.31 15.99 13.27
N LEU A 52 9.88 15.41 12.15
CA LEU A 52 10.00 16.06 10.84
C LEU A 52 9.07 17.27 10.71
N ILE A 53 7.86 17.18 11.27
CA ILE A 53 6.91 18.30 11.30
C ILE A 53 7.48 19.44 12.15
N GLU A 54 7.97 19.15 13.36
CA GLU A 54 8.55 20.15 14.25
C GLU A 54 9.76 20.86 13.60
N GLN A 55 10.66 20.10 12.97
CA GLN A 55 11.79 20.67 12.23
C GLN A 55 11.35 21.65 11.14
N ARG A 56 10.27 21.34 10.42
CA ARG A 56 9.73 22.20 9.36
C ARG A 56 9.07 23.44 9.92
N LEU A 57 8.28 23.31 10.97
CA LEU A 57 7.66 24.45 11.66
C LEU A 57 8.72 25.45 12.13
N LEU A 58 9.80 24.96 12.75
CA LEU A 58 10.93 25.80 13.17
C LEU A 58 11.64 26.46 11.98
N ALA A 59 11.96 25.70 10.93
CA ALA A 59 12.64 26.22 9.74
C ALA A 59 11.82 27.31 9.03
N GLU A 60 10.50 27.16 9.02
CA GLU A 60 9.57 28.09 8.36
C GLU A 60 9.05 29.18 9.31
N THR A 61 9.50 29.20 10.57
CA THR A 61 9.05 30.15 11.61
C THR A 61 7.52 30.12 11.79
N VAL A 62 6.92 28.95 11.62
CA VAL A 62 5.48 28.72 11.78
C VAL A 62 5.21 28.27 13.21
N THR A 63 4.29 28.95 13.89
CA THR A 63 3.82 28.52 15.21
C THR A 63 2.82 27.39 15.04
N ALA A 64 3.04 26.28 15.77
CA ALA A 64 2.12 25.15 15.78
C ALA A 64 0.72 25.59 16.25
N ALA A 65 -0.32 25.03 15.63
CA ALA A 65 -1.68 25.25 16.11
C ALA A 65 -1.85 24.62 17.51
N PRO A 66 -2.60 25.26 18.41
CA PRO A 66 -2.92 24.65 19.71
C PRO A 66 -3.73 23.37 19.52
N VAL A 67 -3.66 22.47 20.51
CA VAL A 67 -4.47 21.26 20.54
C VAL A 67 -5.95 21.65 20.54
N ALA A 68 -6.67 21.16 19.54
CA ALA A 68 -8.10 21.40 19.41
C ALA A 68 -8.88 20.56 20.44
N GLY A 69 -9.94 21.11 21.00
CA GLY A 69 -10.94 20.33 21.72
C GLY A 69 -11.88 19.59 20.76
N ASP A 70 -12.65 18.62 21.26
CA ASP A 70 -13.49 17.73 20.45
C ASP A 70 -14.41 18.47 19.46
N ALA A 71 -15.12 19.50 19.91
CA ALA A 71 -16.04 20.26 19.06
C ALA A 71 -15.31 21.07 17.96
N GLU A 72 -14.08 21.51 18.22
CA GLU A 72 -13.27 22.17 17.20
C GLU A 72 -12.66 21.16 16.23
N PHE A 73 -12.16 20.04 16.76
CA PHE A 73 -11.63 18.94 15.96
C PHE A 73 -12.65 18.43 14.95
N LEU A 74 -13.89 18.14 15.39
CA LEU A 74 -14.95 17.69 14.50
C LEU A 74 -15.27 18.71 13.41
N ARG A 75 -15.28 20.01 13.73
CA ARG A 75 -15.51 21.05 12.72
C ARG A 75 -14.40 21.10 11.67
N ARG A 76 -13.13 21.00 12.08
CA ARG A 76 -11.98 20.99 11.17
C ARG A 76 -12.00 19.76 10.25
N VAL A 77 -12.17 18.57 10.83
CA VAL A 77 -12.27 17.32 10.07
C VAL A 77 -13.44 17.36 9.08
N TYR A 78 -14.59 17.89 9.50
CA TYR A 78 -15.75 17.97 8.62
C TYR A 78 -15.54 18.95 7.46
N LEU A 79 -14.87 20.07 7.71
CA LEU A 79 -14.49 21.01 6.66
C LEU A 79 -13.47 20.39 5.70
N ASP A 80 -12.45 19.70 6.22
CA ASP A 80 -11.38 19.11 5.41
C ASP A 80 -11.88 17.95 4.54
N LEU A 81 -12.78 17.11 5.07
CA LEU A 81 -13.30 15.95 4.34
C LEU A 81 -14.57 16.25 3.54
N GLY A 82 -15.45 17.10 4.06
CA GLY A 82 -16.78 17.35 3.52
C GLY A 82 -16.96 18.73 2.87
N GLY A 83 -15.99 19.65 3.01
CA GLY A 83 -16.03 20.98 2.42
C GLY A 83 -17.06 21.93 3.05
N ARG A 84 -17.65 21.57 4.19
CA ARG A 84 -18.62 22.39 4.94
C ARG A 84 -18.42 22.21 6.44
N ILE A 85 -18.98 23.10 7.24
CA ILE A 85 -19.00 22.98 8.71
C ILE A 85 -20.28 22.22 9.12
N PRO A 86 -20.27 21.38 10.18
CA PRO A 86 -21.45 20.66 10.67
C PRO A 86 -22.54 21.60 11.17
#